data_AF-A0A812NYJ4-F1
#
_entry.id   AF-A0A812NYJ4-F1
#
_cell.length_a   1.000
_cell.length_b   1.000
_cell.length_c   1.000
_cell.angle_alpha   90.00
_cell.angle_beta   90.00
_cell.angle_gamma   90.00
#
_symmetry.space_group_name_H-M   'P 1'
#
loop_
_entity.id
_entity.type
_entity.pdbx_description
1 polymer ?
#
loop_
_entity_poly.entity_id
_entity_poly.type
_entity_poly.pdbx_seq_one_letter_code
_entity_poly.pdbx_strand_id
1 'polypeptide(L)'
;MGSAASVEGAESSGDEVTVDSAGLVPQVVLLGVQARINALELECIVPVEALAPLKSQLSDALAACPAGCEICAEAGEAVRRVAELCIALAAEAGLTSVGVAELLAEGLSAAASLLSGSGFGAEVMAVLEPLGAALDGFVVQILANLWRLEGPVQPEWSMERFAKPGILCFADTTQPFCKHALDLRLYQALQAVCIWILALLLRAIGHSPGASNLWEFCNADALCATILVKGALSFQRGRRETSCVRVPHDLAQLQKAILSSALGLSHPSLVFDGDSCDRGDVGIEERQEQLLSHCALLAAVASENELLDSLLSYAWAEAADLVPVLAAHLAVMASSTQLPLPHLEDAATNYMRHLKLRSLIIWDILLLETLPGRGFLRDCAQLAFHVAPSPEAARSLVSRSKGEDALAVAFSCALLANAGLAPNETAETAELLSKLSAAMRGQAKAQLEVTSFWRKEKARRALLPSTI
;
A
#
# COMPACT_ATOMS: atom_id res chain seq x y z
N MET A 1 -35.86 -65.90 -21.48
CA MET A 1 -36.97 -66.16 -22.42
C MET A 1 -38.15 -65.35 -21.93
N GLY A 2 -38.40 -64.19 -22.53
CA GLY A 2 -39.56 -63.96 -23.41
C GLY A 2 -40.73 -63.43 -22.56
N SER A 3 -40.89 -62.12 -22.38
CA SER A 3 -41.46 -61.10 -23.29
C SER A 3 -43.00 -61.15 -23.41
N ALA A 4 -43.63 -60.04 -23.02
CA ALA A 4 -44.84 -59.35 -23.56
C ALA A 4 -45.58 -58.66 -22.39
N ALA A 5 -45.55 -57.33 -22.29
CA ALA A 5 -46.50 -56.36 -22.88
C ALA A 5 -47.85 -56.36 -22.12
N SER A 6 -48.52 -55.25 -21.75
CA SER A 6 -48.63 -53.93 -22.37
C SER A 6 -49.57 -53.05 -21.51
N VAL A 7 -49.26 -51.74 -21.40
CA VAL A 7 -50.17 -50.55 -21.47
C VAL A 7 -51.27 -50.42 -20.37
N GLU A 8 -51.54 -49.31 -19.68
CA GLU A 8 -51.85 -47.91 -20.04
C GLU A 8 -51.80 -47.12 -18.70
N GLY A 9 -51.21 -45.93 -18.59
CA GLY A 9 -51.87 -44.66 -18.89
C GLY A 9 -52.27 -43.92 -17.61
N ALA A 10 -51.55 -42.84 -17.26
CA ALA A 10 -52.06 -41.70 -16.50
C ALA A 10 -50.99 -40.60 -16.46
N GLU A 11 -51.12 -39.65 -17.40
CA GLU A 11 -50.46 -38.36 -17.33
C GLU A 11 -50.95 -37.60 -16.09
N SER A 12 -50.05 -37.33 -15.16
CA SER A 12 -50.23 -36.37 -14.08
C SER A 12 -49.25 -35.23 -14.34
N SER A 13 -49.74 -34.17 -14.98
CA SER A 13 -49.09 -32.87 -15.03
C SER A 13 -49.05 -32.28 -13.61
N GLY A 14 -48.01 -32.65 -12.87
CA GLY A 14 -47.60 -31.93 -11.68
C GLY A 14 -46.72 -30.77 -12.12
N ASP A 15 -47.25 -29.56 -12.08
CA ASP A 15 -46.44 -28.34 -12.03
C ASP A 15 -45.59 -28.41 -10.76
N GLU A 16 -44.35 -28.90 -10.89
CA GLU A 16 -43.29 -28.57 -9.95
C GLU A 16 -42.97 -27.09 -10.14
N VAL A 17 -43.67 -26.25 -9.39
CA VAL A 17 -43.19 -24.91 -9.07
C VAL A 17 -41.91 -25.12 -8.26
N THR A 18 -40.77 -25.12 -8.95
CA THR A 18 -39.48 -24.82 -8.35
C THR A 18 -39.57 -23.39 -7.84
N VAL A 19 -40.00 -23.22 -6.59
CA VAL A 19 -39.87 -21.95 -5.88
C VAL A 19 -38.36 -21.72 -5.76
N ASP A 20 -37.84 -20.78 -6.53
CA ASP A 20 -36.54 -20.14 -6.34
C ASP A 20 -36.55 -19.41 -4.99
N SER A 21 -36.56 -20.15 -3.89
CA SER A 21 -36.55 -19.62 -2.53
C SER A 21 -35.16 -19.11 -2.10
N ALA A 22 -34.15 -19.25 -2.97
CA ALA A 22 -32.78 -18.80 -2.71
C ALA A 22 -32.58 -17.29 -2.90
N GLY A 23 -33.48 -16.58 -3.59
CA GLY A 23 -33.33 -15.14 -3.90
C GLY A 23 -34.12 -14.16 -3.01
N LEU A 24 -35.20 -14.60 -2.35
CA LEU A 24 -36.12 -13.70 -1.64
C LEU A 24 -35.67 -13.33 -0.21
N VAL A 25 -34.90 -14.20 0.44
CA VAL A 25 -34.47 -14.00 1.84
C VAL A 25 -33.47 -12.83 1.98
N PRO A 26 -32.44 -12.68 1.13
CA PRO A 26 -31.49 -11.55 1.23
C PRO A 26 -32.18 -10.19 1.04
N GLN A 27 -33.15 -10.11 0.13
CA GLN A 27 -33.84 -8.88 -0.22
C GLN A 27 -34.73 -8.36 0.92
N VAL A 28 -35.49 -9.25 1.57
CA VAL A 28 -36.35 -8.87 2.70
C VAL A 28 -35.51 -8.38 3.89
N VAL A 29 -34.36 -9.00 4.14
CA VAL A 29 -33.46 -8.58 5.23
C VAL A 29 -32.81 -7.24 4.90
N LEU A 30 -32.32 -7.02 3.67
CA LEU A 30 -31.74 -5.74 3.25
C LEU A 30 -32.76 -4.59 3.24
N LEU A 31 -34.00 -4.85 2.80
CA LEU A 31 -35.10 -3.89 2.89
C LEU A 31 -35.49 -3.59 4.34
N GLY A 32 -35.40 -4.58 5.24
CA GLY A 32 -35.58 -4.40 6.68
C GLY A 32 -34.49 -3.53 7.31
N VAL A 33 -33.22 -3.73 6.91
CA VAL A 33 -32.09 -2.87 7.29
C VAL A 33 -32.33 -1.45 6.77
N GLN A 34 -32.67 -1.30 5.49
CA GLN A 34 -32.96 0.00 4.88
C GLN A 34 -34.09 0.75 5.60
N ALA A 35 -35.22 0.07 5.86
CA ALA A 35 -36.35 0.68 6.55
C ALA A 35 -35.97 1.14 7.97
N ARG A 36 -35.08 0.41 8.63
CA ARG A 36 -34.60 0.75 9.96
C ARG A 36 -33.59 1.89 9.93
N ILE A 37 -32.74 1.96 8.92
CA ILE A 37 -31.86 3.11 8.72
C ILE A 37 -32.68 4.37 8.42
N ASN A 38 -33.65 4.30 7.51
CA ASN A 38 -34.54 5.44 7.22
C ASN A 38 -35.31 5.90 8.47
N ALA A 39 -35.69 4.98 9.35
CA ALA A 39 -36.32 5.31 10.63
C ALA A 39 -35.35 5.98 11.60
N LEU A 40 -34.06 5.62 11.57
CA LEU A 40 -33.00 6.21 12.39
C LEU A 40 -32.56 7.59 11.87
N GLU A 41 -32.55 7.83 10.56
CA GLU A 41 -32.31 9.15 9.95
C GLU A 41 -33.37 10.18 10.34
N LEU A 42 -34.63 9.74 10.50
CA LEU A 42 -35.74 10.61 10.93
C LEU A 42 -35.64 11.08 12.38
N GLU A 43 -34.82 10.45 13.22
CA GLU A 43 -34.69 10.78 14.64
C GLU A 43 -33.52 11.74 14.97
N CYS A 44 -32.74 12.19 13.97
CA CYS A 44 -31.63 13.17 14.06
C CYS A 44 -30.51 12.90 15.07
N ILE A 45 -30.63 11.92 15.97
CA ILE A 45 -29.60 11.48 16.90
C ILE A 45 -29.79 9.98 17.08
N VAL A 46 -29.00 9.17 16.37
CA VAL A 46 -29.01 7.73 16.55
C VAL A 46 -28.21 7.39 17.80
N PRO A 47 -28.83 6.92 18.90
CA PRO A 47 -28.07 6.42 20.04
C PRO A 47 -27.21 5.23 19.59
N VAL A 48 -25.96 5.16 20.06
CA VAL A 48 -25.00 4.09 19.69
C VAL A 48 -25.58 2.70 19.97
N GLU A 49 -26.48 2.60 20.96
CA GLU A 49 -27.22 1.40 21.32
C GLU A 49 -28.18 0.92 20.21
N ALA A 50 -28.67 1.81 19.36
CA ALA A 50 -29.51 1.48 18.21
C ALA A 50 -28.71 1.00 16.99
N LEU A 51 -27.37 1.16 16.99
CA LEU A 51 -26.50 0.69 15.91
C LEU A 51 -26.20 -0.81 16.00
N ALA A 52 -26.23 -1.41 17.20
CA ALA A 52 -25.93 -2.82 17.38
C ALA A 52 -26.93 -3.77 16.67
N PRO A 53 -28.26 -3.55 16.75
CA PRO A 53 -29.23 -4.31 15.96
C PRO A 53 -29.02 -4.14 14.45
N LEU A 54 -28.70 -2.92 14.01
CA LEU A 54 -28.45 -2.62 12.61
C LEU A 54 -27.24 -3.39 12.08
N LYS A 55 -26.14 -3.38 12.84
CA LYS A 55 -24.94 -4.14 12.55
C LYS A 55 -25.24 -5.64 12.43
N SER A 56 -25.99 -6.20 13.38
CA SER A 56 -26.36 -7.63 13.33
C SER A 56 -27.14 -7.95 12.05
N GLN A 57 -28.16 -7.14 11.73
CA GLN A 57 -28.99 -7.38 10.55
C GLN A 57 -28.21 -7.24 9.24
N LEU A 58 -27.31 -6.27 9.13
CA LEU A 58 -26.42 -6.14 8.00
C LEU A 58 -25.46 -7.33 7.91
N SER A 59 -24.91 -7.77 9.05
CA SER A 59 -24.01 -8.92 9.12
C SER A 59 -24.70 -10.20 8.65
N ASP A 60 -25.95 -10.42 9.09
CA ASP A 60 -26.80 -11.56 8.72
C ASP A 60 -27.19 -11.50 7.25
N ALA A 61 -27.56 -10.32 6.73
CA ALA A 61 -27.87 -10.11 5.32
C ALA A 61 -26.68 -10.45 4.43
N LEU A 62 -25.48 -9.98 4.79
CA LEU A 62 -24.26 -10.25 4.05
C LEU A 62 -23.83 -11.71 4.14
N ALA A 63 -24.03 -12.37 5.29
CA ALA A 63 -23.75 -13.79 5.43
C ALA A 63 -24.70 -14.66 4.59
N ALA A 64 -25.92 -14.19 4.34
CA ALA A 64 -26.89 -14.85 3.46
C ALA A 64 -26.58 -14.67 1.96
N CYS A 65 -25.67 -13.76 1.59
CA CYS A 65 -25.20 -13.58 0.22
C CYS A 65 -23.93 -14.43 -0.03
N PRO A 66 -24.02 -15.58 -0.72
CA PRO A 66 -22.83 -16.37 -1.05
C PRO A 66 -21.84 -15.57 -1.90
N ALA A 67 -20.56 -15.60 -1.50
CA ALA A 67 -19.49 -14.94 -2.22
C ALA A 67 -19.39 -15.48 -3.66
N GLY A 68 -19.47 -14.59 -4.66
CA GLY A 68 -19.33 -14.95 -6.08
C GLY A 68 -20.63 -15.29 -6.82
N CYS A 69 -21.80 -15.18 -6.18
CA CYS A 69 -23.06 -15.19 -6.92
C CYS A 69 -23.35 -13.81 -7.53
N GLU A 70 -23.88 -13.79 -8.76
CA GLU A 70 -24.45 -12.58 -9.35
C GLU A 70 -25.56 -12.06 -8.42
N ILE A 71 -25.26 -10.96 -7.74
CA ILE A 71 -26.22 -10.28 -6.90
C ILE A 71 -27.27 -9.71 -7.86
N CYS A 72 -28.54 -10.08 -7.69
CA CYS A 72 -29.60 -9.50 -8.51
C CYS A 72 -29.58 -7.98 -8.34
N ALA A 73 -29.93 -7.23 -9.39
CA ALA A 73 -29.86 -5.76 -9.40
C ALA A 73 -30.54 -5.11 -8.17
N GLU A 74 -31.62 -5.71 -7.69
CA GLU A 74 -32.35 -5.24 -6.51
C GLU A 74 -31.58 -5.44 -5.19
N ALA A 75 -30.87 -6.55 -5.03
CA ALA A 75 -29.99 -6.77 -3.88
C ALA A 75 -28.72 -5.90 -3.97
N GLY A 76 -28.22 -5.63 -5.17
CA GLY A 76 -27.11 -4.72 -5.41
C GLY A 76 -27.43 -3.29 -4.99
N GLU A 77 -28.60 -2.80 -5.41
CA GLU A 77 -29.14 -1.49 -5.02
C GLU A 77 -29.33 -1.37 -3.50
N ALA A 78 -29.80 -2.42 -2.83
CA ALA A 78 -29.98 -2.40 -1.39
C ALA A 78 -28.65 -2.38 -0.62
N VAL A 79 -27.65 -3.17 -1.06
CA VAL A 79 -26.29 -3.14 -0.50
C VAL A 79 -25.64 -1.76 -0.71
N ARG A 80 -25.82 -1.16 -1.90
CA ARG A 80 -25.35 0.20 -2.21
C ARG A 80 -25.92 1.21 -1.24
N ARG A 81 -27.24 1.24 -1.06
CA ARG A 81 -27.88 2.19 -0.12
C ARG A 81 -27.42 1.99 1.31
N VAL A 82 -27.27 0.75 1.77
CA VAL A 82 -26.74 0.50 3.11
C VAL A 82 -25.33 1.06 3.27
N ALA A 83 -24.45 0.89 2.27
CA ALA A 83 -23.12 1.46 2.29
C ALA A 83 -23.14 3.00 2.34
N GLU A 84 -23.95 3.63 1.49
CA GLU A 84 -24.14 5.10 1.47
C GLU A 84 -24.60 5.64 2.82
N LEU A 85 -25.55 4.95 3.44
CA LEU A 85 -26.07 5.32 4.74
C LEU A 85 -25.05 5.14 5.86
N CYS A 86 -24.26 4.08 5.82
CA CYS A 86 -23.17 3.89 6.79
C CYS A 86 -22.12 5.00 6.66
N ILE A 87 -21.82 5.43 5.42
CA ILE A 87 -20.94 6.57 5.14
C ILE A 87 -21.55 7.87 5.68
N ALA A 88 -22.81 8.15 5.35
CA ALA A 88 -23.50 9.38 5.79
C ALA A 88 -23.57 9.46 7.33
N LEU A 89 -23.96 8.37 7.98
CA LEU A 89 -24.00 8.28 9.44
C LEU A 89 -22.61 8.47 10.06
N ALA A 90 -21.57 7.85 9.48
CA ALA A 90 -20.21 8.05 9.96
C ALA A 90 -19.72 9.48 9.75
N ALA A 91 -20.14 10.15 8.66
CA ALA A 91 -19.80 11.54 8.40
C ALA A 91 -20.46 12.49 9.42
N GLU A 92 -21.70 12.19 9.83
CA GLU A 92 -22.43 12.98 10.81
C GLU A 92 -21.97 12.71 12.26
N ALA A 93 -21.89 11.44 12.66
CA ALA A 93 -21.56 11.04 14.03
C ALA A 93 -20.05 11.03 14.33
N GLY A 94 -19.23 10.92 13.28
CA GLY A 94 -17.78 10.75 13.36
C GLY A 94 -17.32 9.35 13.80
N LEU A 95 -16.08 9.02 13.49
CA LEU A 95 -15.36 7.78 13.79
C LEU A 95 -14.78 7.76 15.21
N THR A 96 -15.51 8.33 16.17
CA THR A 96 -15.06 8.45 17.58
C THR A 96 -15.46 7.27 18.43
N SER A 97 -16.40 6.44 17.96
CA SER A 97 -16.92 5.28 18.68
C SER A 97 -16.70 3.97 17.91
N VAL A 98 -16.54 2.88 18.67
CA VAL A 98 -16.39 1.53 18.12
C VAL A 98 -17.58 1.17 17.21
N GLY A 99 -18.80 1.50 17.63
CA GLY A 99 -20.01 1.14 16.90
C GLY A 99 -20.08 1.76 15.51
N VAL A 100 -19.74 3.05 15.39
CA VAL A 100 -19.74 3.76 14.10
C VAL A 100 -18.63 3.25 13.19
N ALA A 101 -17.41 3.07 13.71
CA ALA A 101 -16.29 2.56 12.91
C ALA A 101 -16.53 1.13 12.40
N GLU A 102 -17.09 0.25 13.24
CA GLU A 102 -17.45 -1.11 12.82
C GLU A 102 -18.59 -1.13 11.81
N LEU A 103 -19.59 -0.26 11.98
CA LEU A 103 -20.70 -0.17 11.04
C LEU A 103 -20.22 0.33 9.67
N LEU A 104 -19.33 1.34 9.65
CA LEU A 104 -18.70 1.80 8.42
C LEU A 104 -17.89 0.68 7.76
N ALA A 105 -17.08 -0.05 8.52
CA ALA A 105 -16.33 -1.19 7.99
C ALA A 105 -17.24 -2.26 7.37
N GLU A 106 -18.37 -2.58 8.00
CA GLU A 106 -19.37 -3.53 7.46
C GLU A 106 -20.04 -2.98 6.20
N GLY A 107 -20.40 -1.69 6.17
CA GLY A 107 -20.97 -1.04 4.98
C GLY A 107 -20.00 -1.04 3.79
N LEU A 108 -18.72 -0.75 4.03
CA LEU A 108 -17.69 -0.80 2.99
C LEU A 108 -17.41 -2.25 2.53
N SER A 109 -17.41 -3.21 3.46
CA SER A 109 -17.34 -4.65 3.15
C SER A 109 -18.50 -5.09 2.26
N ALA A 110 -19.71 -4.62 2.56
CA ALA A 110 -20.90 -4.84 1.76
C ALA A 110 -20.72 -4.32 0.33
N ALA A 111 -20.33 -3.06 0.19
CA ALA A 111 -20.05 -2.45 -1.12
C ALA A 111 -18.98 -3.21 -1.89
N ALA A 112 -17.93 -3.68 -1.22
CA ALA A 112 -16.83 -4.38 -1.87
C ALA A 112 -17.22 -5.76 -2.40
N SER A 113 -18.33 -6.33 -1.93
CA SER A 113 -18.90 -7.56 -2.49
C SER A 113 -19.54 -7.33 -3.87
N LEU A 114 -20.09 -6.13 -4.11
CA LEU A 114 -20.68 -5.74 -5.40
C LEU A 114 -19.64 -5.73 -6.54
N LEU A 115 -18.36 -5.52 -6.21
CA LEU A 115 -17.27 -5.38 -7.18
C LEU A 115 -16.75 -6.71 -7.75
N SER A 116 -17.25 -7.84 -7.26
CA SER A 116 -16.63 -9.15 -7.53
C SER A 116 -16.96 -9.77 -8.90
N GLY A 117 -17.76 -9.11 -9.75
CA GLY A 117 -18.30 -9.74 -10.96
C GLY A 117 -18.52 -8.86 -12.21
N SER A 118 -18.58 -7.53 -12.09
CA SER A 118 -18.83 -6.63 -13.23
C SER A 118 -17.80 -5.51 -13.25
N GLY A 119 -17.27 -5.19 -14.43
CA GLY A 119 -16.29 -4.10 -14.61
C GLY A 119 -16.80 -2.75 -14.08
N PHE A 120 -15.88 -1.79 -13.98
CA PHE A 120 -16.09 -0.41 -13.51
C PHE A 120 -17.44 0.16 -14.00
N GLY A 121 -18.47 0.09 -13.15
CA GLY A 121 -19.84 0.43 -13.50
C GLY A 121 -20.33 1.67 -12.73
N ALA A 122 -21.45 2.25 -13.18
CA ALA A 122 -22.08 3.40 -12.52
C ALA A 122 -22.38 3.15 -11.03
N GLU A 123 -22.66 1.90 -10.66
CA GLU A 123 -22.93 1.48 -9.27
C GLU A 123 -21.70 1.62 -8.36
N VAL A 124 -20.50 1.38 -8.88
CA VAL A 124 -19.24 1.50 -8.13
C VAL A 124 -18.95 2.97 -7.85
N MET A 125 -19.12 3.80 -8.88
CA MET A 125 -18.94 5.25 -8.77
C MET A 125 -19.95 5.86 -7.80
N ALA A 126 -21.19 5.38 -7.79
CA ALA A 126 -22.21 5.84 -6.86
C ALA A 126 -21.83 5.60 -5.37
N VAL A 127 -21.07 4.55 -5.05
CA VAL A 127 -20.54 4.34 -3.68
C VAL A 127 -19.26 5.13 -3.43
N LEU A 128 -18.37 5.20 -4.43
CA LEU A 128 -17.08 5.87 -4.28
C LEU A 128 -17.22 7.40 -4.19
N GLU A 129 -18.22 8.00 -4.83
CA GLU A 129 -18.47 9.45 -4.80
C GLU A 129 -18.78 9.98 -3.38
N PRO A 130 -19.78 9.45 -2.64
CA PRO A 130 -20.04 9.88 -1.26
C PRO A 130 -18.88 9.51 -0.32
N LEU A 131 -18.19 8.39 -0.57
CA LEU A 131 -16.98 8.03 0.19
C LEU A 131 -15.87 9.05 -0.03
N GLY A 132 -15.63 9.46 -1.28
CA GLY A 132 -14.63 10.47 -1.64
C GLY A 132 -14.96 11.83 -1.02
N ALA A 133 -16.23 12.23 -1.01
CA ALA A 133 -16.68 13.48 -0.39
C ALA A 133 -16.49 13.49 1.14
N ALA A 134 -16.57 12.32 1.80
CA ALA A 134 -16.37 12.18 3.24
C ALA A 134 -14.91 11.87 3.64
N LEU A 135 -14.04 11.55 2.66
CA LEU A 135 -12.72 10.98 2.90
C LEU A 135 -11.83 11.91 3.74
N ASP A 136 -11.79 13.20 3.43
CA ASP A 136 -10.96 14.16 4.15
C ASP A 136 -11.36 14.24 5.64
N GLY A 137 -12.67 14.24 5.92
CA GLY A 137 -13.21 14.20 7.27
C GLY A 137 -12.87 12.91 8.00
N PHE A 138 -13.00 11.77 7.32
CA PHE A 138 -12.62 10.47 7.87
C PHE A 138 -11.13 10.37 8.15
N VAL A 139 -10.27 10.85 7.26
CA VAL A 139 -8.81 10.79 7.41
C VAL A 139 -8.37 11.53 8.67
N VAL A 140 -8.87 12.74 8.90
CA VAL A 140 -8.57 13.52 10.11
C VAL A 140 -9.03 12.77 11.37
N GLN A 141 -10.21 12.16 11.34
CA GLN A 141 -10.73 11.41 12.48
C GLN A 141 -10.00 10.10 12.71
N ILE A 142 -9.64 9.38 11.64
CA ILE A 142 -8.83 8.16 11.70
C ILE A 142 -7.47 8.52 12.28
N LEU A 143 -6.80 9.57 11.78
CA LEU A 143 -5.54 10.06 12.31
C LEU A 143 -5.62 10.37 13.80
N ALA A 144 -6.55 11.25 14.17
CA ALA A 144 -6.69 11.71 15.55
C ALA A 144 -6.95 10.54 16.51
N ASN A 145 -7.77 9.56 16.09
CA ASN A 145 -8.04 8.38 16.90
C ASN A 145 -6.87 7.39 16.91
N LEU A 146 -6.22 7.12 15.78
CA LEU A 146 -5.06 6.23 15.73
C LEU A 146 -3.93 6.79 16.60
N TRP A 147 -3.59 8.08 16.49
CA TRP A 147 -2.61 8.74 17.35
C TRP A 147 -3.00 8.71 18.84
N ARG A 148 -4.26 8.97 19.17
CA ARG A 148 -4.75 8.86 20.56
C ARG A 148 -4.57 7.45 21.12
N LEU A 149 -4.73 6.45 20.27
CA LEU A 149 -4.70 5.03 20.62
C LEU A 149 -3.29 4.42 20.52
N GLU A 150 -2.34 5.08 19.85
CA GLU A 150 -0.99 4.57 19.67
C GLU A 150 -0.25 4.42 20.99
N GLY A 151 -0.25 5.41 21.89
CA GLY A 151 0.38 5.25 23.21
C GLY A 151 -0.05 3.97 23.99
N PRO A 152 -1.36 3.70 24.16
CA PRO A 152 -1.84 2.54 24.92
C PRO A 152 -1.92 1.22 24.15
N VAL A 153 -1.97 1.24 22.82
CA VAL A 153 -2.35 0.07 22.01
C VAL A 153 -1.36 -0.20 20.87
N GLN A 154 -0.38 0.66 20.61
CA GLN A 154 0.54 0.45 19.50
C GLN A 154 1.31 -0.86 19.67
N PRO A 155 1.48 -1.63 18.59
CA PRO A 155 2.43 -2.71 18.60
C PRO A 155 3.84 -2.14 18.71
N GLU A 156 4.59 -2.57 19.72
CA GLU A 156 5.98 -2.21 19.89
C GLU A 156 6.87 -3.22 19.16
N TRP A 157 8.03 -2.76 18.69
CA TRP A 157 9.07 -3.66 18.19
C TRP A 157 9.57 -4.52 19.35
N SER A 158 9.18 -5.80 19.38
CA SER A 158 9.72 -6.71 20.38
C SER A 158 11.13 -7.13 19.98
N MET A 159 12.12 -6.62 20.71
CA MET A 159 13.52 -7.04 20.56
C MET A 159 13.83 -8.36 21.28
N GLU A 160 13.01 -8.76 22.26
CA GLU A 160 13.36 -9.83 23.21
C GLU A 160 12.46 -11.07 23.19
N ARG A 161 11.24 -11.02 22.63
CA ARG A 161 10.23 -12.08 22.92
C ARG A 161 10.03 -13.13 21.83
N PHE A 162 10.56 -12.97 20.63
CA PHE A 162 10.46 -13.98 19.57
C PHE A 162 11.79 -14.13 18.85
N ALA A 163 12.14 -15.37 18.47
CA ALA A 163 13.38 -15.73 17.77
C ALA A 163 13.57 -15.07 16.39
N LYS A 164 12.68 -14.14 16.01
CA LYS A 164 12.80 -13.26 14.85
C LYS A 164 12.74 -11.81 15.35
N PRO A 165 13.87 -11.08 15.35
CA PRO A 165 13.82 -9.63 15.49
C PRO A 165 12.90 -9.08 14.40
N GLY A 166 12.03 -8.14 14.76
CA GLY A 166 11.31 -7.35 13.77
C GLY A 166 9.80 -7.56 13.68
N ILE A 167 9.18 -8.23 14.66
CA ILE A 167 7.72 -8.38 14.70
C ILE A 167 7.14 -7.31 15.62
N LEU A 168 6.28 -6.45 15.04
CA LEU A 168 5.40 -5.56 15.78
C LEU A 168 4.49 -6.39 16.69
N CYS A 169 4.65 -6.28 18.01
CA CYS A 169 3.88 -7.03 19.00
C CYS A 169 3.14 -6.05 19.90
N PHE A 170 1.85 -6.28 20.13
CA PHE A 170 1.11 -5.47 21.11
C PHE A 170 1.63 -5.78 22.51
N ALA A 171 1.77 -4.74 23.33
CA ALA A 171 2.16 -4.89 24.73
C ALA A 171 1.24 -5.90 25.43
N ASP A 172 1.84 -6.72 26.29
CA ASP A 172 1.24 -7.88 26.96
C ASP A 172 -0.19 -7.58 27.44
N THR A 173 -1.18 -8.28 26.88
CA THR A 173 -2.60 -8.13 27.25
C THR A 173 -2.89 -8.57 28.69
N THR A 174 -1.88 -8.91 29.48
CA THR A 174 -2.01 -9.40 30.86
C THR A 174 -2.36 -8.31 31.89
N GLN A 175 -2.41 -7.03 31.49
CA GLN A 175 -2.92 -5.96 32.37
C GLN A 175 -4.46 -5.85 32.29
N PRO A 176 -5.15 -5.51 33.41
CA PRO A 176 -6.60 -5.63 33.52
C PRO A 176 -7.39 -4.83 32.48
N PHE A 177 -8.49 -5.45 32.03
CA PHE A 177 -8.82 -5.65 30.61
C PHE A 177 -9.84 -4.69 29.98
N CYS A 178 -10.47 -3.74 30.69
CA CYS A 178 -11.68 -3.11 30.14
C CYS A 178 -11.44 -1.88 29.25
N LYS A 179 -10.54 -0.96 29.61
CA LYS A 179 -10.30 0.26 28.81
C LYS A 179 -9.52 -0.06 27.53
N HIS A 180 -8.48 -0.88 27.65
CA HIS A 180 -7.67 -1.32 26.51
C HIS A 180 -8.46 -2.18 25.51
N ALA A 181 -9.48 -2.93 25.93
CA ALA A 181 -10.28 -3.73 25.00
C ALA A 181 -11.13 -2.89 24.06
N LEU A 182 -11.79 -1.83 24.55
CA LEU A 182 -12.57 -0.93 23.70
C LEU A 182 -11.67 -0.10 22.79
N ASP A 183 -10.56 0.41 23.32
CA ASP A 183 -9.56 1.15 22.56
C ASP A 183 -8.92 0.27 21.46
N LEU A 184 -8.60 -0.99 21.77
CA LEU A 184 -8.12 -1.97 20.79
C LEU A 184 -9.17 -2.31 19.73
N ARG A 185 -10.43 -2.47 20.14
CA ARG A 185 -11.52 -2.76 19.21
C ARG A 185 -11.78 -1.57 18.28
N LEU A 186 -11.72 -0.34 18.79
CA LEU A 186 -11.79 0.87 17.96
C LEU A 186 -10.61 0.92 17.00
N TYR A 187 -9.40 0.66 17.47
CA TYR A 187 -8.20 0.61 16.64
C TYR A 187 -8.34 -0.40 15.49
N GLN A 188 -8.81 -1.62 15.78
CA GLN A 188 -9.08 -2.65 14.77
C GLN A 188 -10.19 -2.25 13.79
N ALA A 189 -11.24 -1.57 14.27
CA ALA A 189 -12.32 -1.08 13.43
C ALA A 189 -11.82 0.00 12.46
N LEU A 190 -10.99 0.94 12.93
CA LEU A 190 -10.38 1.97 12.07
C LEU A 190 -9.43 1.34 11.04
N GLN A 191 -8.63 0.35 11.43
CA GLN A 191 -7.81 -0.41 10.49
C GLN A 191 -8.66 -1.10 9.42
N ALA A 192 -9.77 -1.73 9.81
CA ALA A 192 -10.69 -2.35 8.88
C ALA A 192 -11.33 -1.34 7.92
N VAL A 193 -11.68 -0.14 8.39
CA VAL A 193 -12.12 0.97 7.53
C VAL A 193 -11.06 1.28 6.47
N CYS A 194 -9.80 1.49 6.87
CA CYS A 194 -8.69 1.72 5.92
C CYS A 194 -8.55 0.58 4.90
N ILE A 195 -8.61 -0.69 5.36
CA ILE A 195 -8.52 -1.87 4.49
C ILE A 195 -9.65 -1.86 3.48
N TRP A 196 -10.89 -1.65 3.89
CA TRP A 196 -12.04 -1.72 2.99
C TRP A 196 -12.11 -0.53 2.03
N ILE A 197 -11.72 0.68 2.45
CA ILE A 197 -11.55 1.83 1.54
C ILE A 197 -10.57 1.47 0.42
N LEU A 198 -9.38 0.96 0.79
CA LEU A 198 -8.37 0.59 -0.20
C LEU A 198 -8.75 -0.66 -0.99
N ALA A 199 -9.52 -1.59 -0.42
CA ALA A 199 -10.08 -2.74 -1.13
C ALA A 199 -11.04 -2.30 -2.23
N LEU A 200 -11.95 -1.36 -1.93
CA LEU A 200 -12.87 -0.81 -2.92
C LEU A 200 -12.11 -0.14 -4.06
N LEU A 201 -11.14 0.72 -3.73
CA LEU A 201 -10.30 1.39 -4.72
C LEU A 201 -9.57 0.37 -5.61
N LEU A 202 -8.84 -0.57 -5.00
CA LEU A 202 -8.03 -1.55 -5.74
C LEU A 202 -8.89 -2.52 -6.56
N ARG A 203 -10.06 -2.92 -6.06
CA ARG A 203 -10.98 -3.79 -6.82
C ARG A 203 -11.61 -3.07 -7.98
N ALA A 204 -11.98 -1.80 -7.80
CA ALA A 204 -12.52 -0.98 -8.87
C ALA A 204 -11.52 -0.96 -10.05
N ILE A 205 -10.25 -0.66 -9.81
CA ILE A 205 -9.21 -0.62 -10.86
C ILE A 205 -8.70 -2.00 -11.33
N GLY A 206 -9.26 -3.11 -10.86
CA GLY A 206 -8.87 -4.46 -11.30
C GLY A 206 -7.56 -4.99 -10.67
N HIS A 207 -7.25 -4.59 -9.44
CA HIS A 207 -6.04 -4.95 -8.68
C HIS A 207 -4.72 -4.53 -9.33
N SER A 208 -4.75 -3.66 -10.35
CA SER A 208 -3.52 -3.10 -10.90
C SER A 208 -2.88 -2.22 -9.83
N PRO A 209 -1.68 -2.55 -9.32
CA PRO A 209 -0.99 -1.67 -8.39
C PRO A 209 -0.70 -0.35 -9.09
N GLY A 210 -1.06 0.75 -8.45
CA GLY A 210 -0.98 2.07 -9.06
C GLY A 210 -0.90 3.13 -7.99
N ALA A 211 0.30 3.69 -7.80
CA ALA A 211 0.50 4.84 -6.94
C ALA A 211 -0.33 6.04 -7.41
N SER A 212 -0.50 6.21 -8.73
CA SER A 212 -1.36 7.23 -9.34
C SER A 212 -2.81 7.12 -8.87
N ASN A 213 -3.39 5.92 -8.91
CA ASN A 213 -4.78 5.71 -8.50
C ASN A 213 -4.98 5.98 -7.00
N LEU A 214 -4.03 5.57 -6.16
CA LEU A 214 -4.05 5.89 -4.74
C LEU A 214 -3.93 7.40 -4.51
N TRP A 215 -3.02 8.06 -5.22
CA TRP A 215 -2.78 9.48 -5.09
C TRP A 215 -3.97 10.32 -5.54
N GLU A 216 -4.56 9.98 -6.69
CA GLU A 216 -5.76 10.62 -7.23
C GLU A 216 -6.96 10.43 -6.31
N PHE A 217 -7.19 9.21 -5.82
CA PHE A 217 -8.25 8.92 -4.85
C PHE A 217 -8.11 9.74 -3.57
N CYS A 218 -6.88 9.98 -3.13
CA CYS A 218 -6.56 10.81 -1.98
C CYS A 218 -6.50 12.31 -2.31
N ASN A 219 -7.02 12.77 -3.46
CA ASN A 219 -7.00 14.17 -3.90
C ASN A 219 -5.58 14.80 -3.87
N ALA A 220 -4.56 14.00 -4.18
CA ALA A 220 -3.14 14.38 -4.08
C ALA A 220 -2.69 14.79 -2.66
N ASP A 221 -3.37 14.30 -1.62
CA ASP A 221 -3.00 14.51 -0.22
C ASP A 221 -2.14 13.36 0.32
N ALA A 222 -0.88 13.68 0.62
CA ALA A 222 0.09 12.78 1.25
C ALA A 222 -0.37 12.25 2.60
N LEU A 223 -1.04 13.08 3.42
CA LEU A 223 -1.53 12.69 4.73
C LEU A 223 -2.62 11.61 4.59
N CYS A 224 -3.61 11.87 3.74
CA CYS A 224 -4.65 10.91 3.40
C CYS A 224 -4.08 9.56 2.94
N ALA A 225 -3.19 9.58 1.93
CA ALA A 225 -2.60 8.37 1.38
C ALA A 225 -1.82 7.57 2.43
N THR A 226 -0.97 8.22 3.21
CA THR A 226 -0.13 7.55 4.21
C THR A 226 -0.91 6.98 5.39
N ILE A 227 -1.98 7.64 5.86
CA ILE A 227 -2.84 7.12 6.93
C ILE A 227 -3.60 5.88 6.49
N LEU A 228 -4.20 5.90 5.30
CA LEU A 228 -4.92 4.74 4.77
C LEU A 228 -3.98 3.54 4.61
N VAL A 229 -2.79 3.77 4.04
CA VAL A 229 -1.75 2.74 3.90
C VAL A 229 -1.31 2.23 5.27
N LYS A 230 -1.01 3.11 6.23
CA LYS A 230 -0.61 2.74 7.59
C LYS A 230 -1.67 1.84 8.22
N GLY A 231 -2.92 2.30 8.25
CA GLY A 231 -4.04 1.57 8.85
C GLY A 231 -4.21 0.18 8.25
N ALA A 232 -4.08 0.05 6.93
CA ALA A 232 -4.22 -1.24 6.26
C ALA A 232 -3.02 -2.19 6.45
N LEU A 233 -1.80 -1.67 6.42
CA LEU A 233 -0.57 -2.48 6.60
C LEU A 233 -0.34 -2.87 8.06
N SER A 234 -0.79 -2.06 9.01
CA SER A 234 -0.66 -2.33 10.45
C SER A 234 -1.61 -3.43 10.95
N PHE A 235 -2.56 -3.87 10.13
CA PHE A 235 -3.46 -4.95 10.50
C PHE A 235 -2.77 -6.32 10.38
N GLN A 236 -2.59 -6.97 11.53
CA GLN A 236 -1.89 -8.25 11.61
C GLN A 236 -2.80 -9.42 11.21
N ARG A 237 -2.36 -10.22 10.24
CA ARG A 237 -3.11 -11.39 9.74
C ARG A 237 -3.49 -12.40 10.83
N GLY A 238 -2.60 -12.62 11.80
CA GLY A 238 -2.84 -13.56 12.92
C GLY A 238 -4.00 -13.16 13.84
N ARG A 239 -4.51 -11.93 13.72
CA ARG A 239 -5.63 -11.42 14.53
C ARG A 239 -7.00 -11.62 13.90
N ARG A 240 -7.06 -12.10 12.66
CA ARG A 240 -8.33 -12.31 11.92
C ARG A 240 -9.33 -13.17 12.69
N GLU A 241 -8.86 -14.18 13.43
CA GLU A 241 -9.72 -15.10 14.19
C GLU A 241 -10.24 -14.47 15.50
N THR A 242 -9.55 -13.44 16.01
CA THR A 242 -9.88 -12.77 17.27
C THR A 242 -10.50 -11.39 17.09
N SER A 243 -10.47 -10.82 15.88
CA SER A 243 -10.98 -9.48 15.61
C SER A 243 -12.50 -9.48 15.49
N CYS A 244 -13.15 -8.52 16.15
CA CYS A 244 -14.60 -8.31 16.08
C CYS A 244 -15.07 -7.70 14.74
N VAL A 245 -14.16 -7.49 13.79
CA VAL A 245 -14.38 -6.76 12.55
C VAL A 245 -14.02 -7.63 11.36
N ARG A 246 -14.87 -7.61 10.33
CA ARG A 246 -14.64 -8.35 9.09
C ARG A 246 -13.50 -7.73 8.30
N VAL A 247 -12.66 -8.60 7.74
CA VAL A 247 -11.60 -8.23 6.80
C VAL A 247 -11.72 -9.07 5.52
N PRO A 248 -11.24 -8.57 4.37
CA PRO A 248 -11.26 -9.30 3.11
C PRO A 248 -10.61 -10.68 3.23
N HIS A 249 -11.14 -11.67 2.52
CA HIS A 249 -10.58 -13.04 2.53
C HIS A 249 -9.22 -13.13 1.84
N ASP A 250 -9.00 -12.25 0.87
CA ASP A 250 -7.83 -11.98 0.04
C ASP A 250 -6.88 -10.94 0.67
N LEU A 251 -6.98 -10.67 1.98
CA LEU A 251 -6.22 -9.63 2.67
C LEU A 251 -4.71 -9.64 2.36
N ALA A 252 -4.10 -10.82 2.21
CA ALA A 252 -2.68 -10.94 1.89
C ALA A 252 -2.32 -10.31 0.53
N GLN A 253 -3.11 -10.62 -0.50
CA GLN A 253 -2.95 -10.07 -1.85
C GLN A 253 -3.25 -8.57 -1.85
N LEU A 254 -4.29 -8.17 -1.14
CA LEU A 254 -4.66 -6.76 -1.00
C LEU A 254 -3.55 -5.95 -0.34
N GLN A 255 -3.01 -6.42 0.80
CA GLN A 255 -1.92 -5.74 1.48
C GLN A 255 -0.65 -5.67 0.61
N LYS A 256 -0.36 -6.69 -0.21
CA LYS A 256 0.74 -6.64 -1.18
C LYS A 256 0.51 -5.56 -2.24
N ALA A 257 -0.71 -5.45 -2.77
CA ALA A 257 -1.07 -4.41 -3.73
C ALA A 257 -1.00 -2.99 -3.11
N ILE A 258 -1.50 -2.83 -1.88
CA ILE A 258 -1.41 -1.59 -1.10
C ILE A 258 0.07 -1.22 -0.87
N LEU A 259 0.90 -2.18 -0.45
CA LEU A 259 2.33 -1.97 -0.26
C LEU A 259 2.99 -1.51 -1.57
N SER A 260 2.71 -2.17 -2.69
CA SER A 260 3.23 -1.77 -3.99
C SER A 260 2.83 -0.35 -4.38
N SER A 261 1.56 0.04 -4.17
CA SER A 261 1.09 1.41 -4.44
C SER A 261 1.77 2.44 -3.52
N ALA A 262 1.94 2.11 -2.23
CA ALA A 262 2.59 2.98 -1.26
C ALA A 262 4.07 3.25 -1.60
N LEU A 263 4.82 2.21 -1.97
CA LEU A 263 6.22 2.37 -2.38
C LEU A 263 6.35 3.18 -3.68
N GLY A 264 5.35 3.11 -4.55
CA GLY A 264 5.28 3.89 -5.77
C GLY A 264 4.95 5.38 -5.56
N LEU A 265 4.53 5.81 -4.36
CA LEU A 265 4.21 7.22 -4.09
C LEU A 265 5.43 8.14 -4.26
N SER A 266 6.65 7.63 -4.05
CA SER A 266 7.90 8.37 -4.27
C SER A 266 8.42 8.26 -5.71
N HIS A 267 7.68 7.62 -6.62
CA HIS A 267 8.14 7.38 -7.98
C HIS A 267 7.98 8.65 -8.84
N PRO A 268 8.98 9.01 -9.68
CA PRO A 268 8.91 10.22 -10.51
C PRO A 268 7.71 10.29 -11.46
N SER A 269 7.20 9.15 -11.93
CA SER A 269 6.02 9.13 -12.81
C SER A 269 4.80 9.76 -12.16
N LEU A 270 4.66 9.71 -10.83
CA LEU A 270 3.53 10.29 -10.13
C LEU A 270 3.56 11.82 -10.16
N VAL A 271 4.76 12.39 -9.98
CA VAL A 271 4.95 13.85 -9.95
C VAL A 271 4.78 14.46 -11.34
N PHE A 272 5.09 13.69 -12.38
CA PHE A 272 5.11 14.19 -13.77
C PHE A 272 3.92 13.75 -14.63
N ASP A 273 2.93 13.02 -14.08
CA ASP A 273 1.84 12.37 -14.85
C ASP A 273 0.89 13.39 -15.56
N GLY A 274 0.92 14.67 -15.17
CA GLY A 274 0.06 15.73 -15.73
C GLY A 274 0.71 16.64 -16.79
N ASP A 275 2.01 16.49 -17.06
CA ASP A 275 2.79 17.48 -17.85
C ASP A 275 2.84 17.19 -19.36
N SER A 276 2.04 16.25 -19.86
CA SER A 276 2.27 15.62 -21.16
C SER A 276 1.81 16.39 -22.41
N CYS A 277 1.15 17.56 -22.31
CA CYS A 277 0.60 18.18 -23.53
C CYS A 277 0.86 19.68 -23.79
N ASP A 278 0.97 20.58 -22.80
CA ASP A 278 0.89 22.04 -23.11
C ASP A 278 1.84 22.97 -22.35
N ARG A 279 2.66 22.47 -21.43
CA ARG A 279 3.68 23.29 -20.76
C ARG A 279 4.99 23.19 -21.54
N GLY A 280 5.57 24.34 -21.87
CA GLY A 280 6.86 24.43 -22.55
C GLY A 280 7.97 23.65 -21.84
N ASP A 281 9.13 23.54 -22.47
CA ASP A 281 10.28 22.76 -22.01
C ASP A 281 10.65 23.09 -20.54
N VAL A 282 10.13 22.30 -19.58
CA VAL A 282 10.41 22.46 -18.14
C VAL A 282 11.84 22.00 -17.91
N GLY A 283 12.67 22.88 -17.34
CA GLY A 283 14.07 22.58 -17.07
C GLY A 283 14.24 21.36 -16.15
N ILE A 284 15.32 20.59 -16.36
CA ILE A 284 15.64 19.41 -15.54
C ILE A 284 15.76 19.79 -14.05
N GLU A 285 16.30 20.99 -13.77
CA GLU A 285 16.46 21.52 -12.42
C GLU A 285 15.10 21.71 -11.72
N GLU A 286 14.12 22.30 -12.40
CA GLU A 286 12.77 22.51 -11.87
C GLU A 286 12.05 21.18 -11.62
N ARG A 287 12.14 20.22 -12.55
CA ARG A 287 11.58 18.87 -12.35
C ARG A 287 12.22 18.15 -11.16
N GLN A 288 13.53 18.31 -11.00
CA GLN A 288 14.25 17.72 -9.87
C GLN A 288 13.80 18.36 -8.56
N GLU A 289 13.63 19.69 -8.51
CA GLU A 289 13.10 20.39 -7.33
C GLU A 289 11.68 19.92 -6.98
N GLN A 290 10.78 19.80 -7.97
CA GLN A 290 9.42 19.30 -7.77
C GLN A 290 9.39 17.89 -7.19
N LEU A 291 10.19 16.96 -7.75
CA LEU A 291 10.28 15.59 -7.25
C LEU A 291 10.81 15.55 -5.82
N LEU A 292 11.86 16.33 -5.53
CA LEU A 292 12.48 16.36 -4.21
C LEU A 292 11.55 16.98 -3.16
N SER A 293 10.82 18.04 -3.52
CA SER A 293 9.80 18.66 -2.65
C SER A 293 8.67 17.68 -2.32
N HIS A 294 8.14 16.98 -3.33
CA HIS A 294 7.14 15.93 -3.16
C HIS A 294 7.61 14.83 -2.21
N CYS A 295 8.81 14.29 -2.43
CA CYS A 295 9.37 13.25 -1.58
C CYS A 295 9.71 13.76 -0.16
N ALA A 296 10.07 15.04 0.00
CA ALA A 296 10.28 15.62 1.33
C ALA A 296 8.97 15.73 2.11
N LEU A 297 7.87 16.14 1.46
CA LEU A 297 6.52 16.15 2.04
C LEU A 297 6.09 14.73 2.44
N LEU A 298 6.25 13.75 1.54
CA LEU A 298 5.95 12.35 1.87
C LEU A 298 6.77 11.86 3.06
N ALA A 299 8.06 12.20 3.14
CA ALA A 299 8.93 11.78 4.26
C ALA A 299 8.50 12.41 5.58
N ALA A 300 8.14 13.70 5.56
CA ALA A 300 7.62 14.41 6.71
C ALA A 300 6.36 13.74 7.25
N VAL A 301 5.36 13.56 6.38
CA VAL A 301 4.09 12.92 6.72
C VAL A 301 4.29 11.46 7.16
N ALA A 302 5.14 10.70 6.46
CA ALA A 302 5.46 9.32 6.83
C ALA A 302 6.14 9.21 8.20
N SER A 303 6.93 10.22 8.59
CA SER A 303 7.56 10.28 9.91
C SER A 303 6.54 10.58 11.00
N GLU A 304 5.68 11.57 10.80
CA GLU A 304 4.62 11.94 11.76
C GLU A 304 3.61 10.81 11.96
N ASN A 305 3.36 10.05 10.91
CA ASN A 305 2.45 8.91 10.92
C ASN A 305 3.16 7.58 11.19
N GLU A 306 4.46 7.54 11.48
CA GLU A 306 5.20 6.28 11.72
C GLU A 306 4.98 5.21 10.64
N LEU A 307 4.75 5.63 9.39
CA LEU A 307 4.46 4.73 8.28
C LEU A 307 5.62 3.76 8.03
N LEU A 308 6.85 4.21 8.26
CA LEU A 308 8.06 3.39 8.11
C LEU A 308 7.94 2.09 8.92
N ASP A 309 7.46 2.16 10.16
CA ASP A 309 7.35 0.97 11.01
C ASP A 309 6.33 -0.02 10.46
N SER A 310 5.23 0.48 9.89
CA SER A 310 4.24 -0.36 9.20
C SER A 310 4.84 -1.04 7.97
N LEU A 311 5.60 -0.31 7.14
CA LEU A 311 6.27 -0.85 5.97
C LEU A 311 7.30 -1.93 6.34
N LEU A 312 8.12 -1.69 7.36
CA LEU A 312 9.17 -2.62 7.78
C LEU A 312 8.62 -3.86 8.48
N SER A 313 7.44 -3.77 9.11
CA SER A 313 6.78 -4.91 9.76
C SER A 313 6.10 -5.89 8.79
N TYR A 314 6.03 -5.54 7.51
CA TYR A 314 5.42 -6.39 6.49
C TYR A 314 6.15 -7.72 6.35
N ALA A 315 5.43 -8.77 5.92
CA ALA A 315 6.00 -10.10 5.66
C ALA A 315 6.83 -10.12 4.35
N TRP A 316 7.98 -9.46 4.32
CA TRP A 316 8.80 -9.26 3.12
C TRP A 316 9.26 -10.53 2.42
N ALA A 317 9.34 -11.66 3.13
CA ALA A 317 9.60 -12.96 2.51
C ALA A 317 8.51 -13.36 1.48
N GLU A 318 7.28 -12.89 1.64
CA GLU A 318 6.16 -13.12 0.72
C GLU A 318 6.09 -12.08 -0.42
N ALA A 319 6.84 -10.99 -0.32
CA ALA A 319 6.89 -9.90 -1.30
C ALA A 319 8.33 -9.55 -1.68
N ALA A 320 9.17 -10.58 -1.86
CA ALA A 320 10.57 -10.43 -2.23
C ALA A 320 10.73 -9.63 -3.54
N ASP A 321 9.77 -9.73 -4.46
CA ASP A 321 9.71 -8.96 -5.71
C ASP A 321 9.58 -7.44 -5.51
N LEU A 322 9.11 -6.99 -4.33
CA LEU A 322 9.00 -5.57 -4.00
C LEU A 322 10.23 -5.03 -3.25
N VAL A 323 11.19 -5.87 -2.87
CA VAL A 323 12.41 -5.44 -2.15
C VAL A 323 13.21 -4.40 -2.94
N PRO A 324 13.37 -4.51 -4.28
CA PRO A 324 14.02 -3.46 -5.03
C PRO A 324 13.26 -2.13 -5.03
N VAL A 325 11.93 -2.19 -5.03
CA VAL A 325 11.07 -1.00 -4.99
C VAL A 325 11.17 -0.33 -3.62
N LEU A 326 11.27 -1.11 -2.53
CA LEU A 326 11.54 -0.60 -1.19
C LEU A 326 12.89 0.14 -1.14
N ALA A 327 13.96 -0.46 -1.67
CA ALA A 327 15.28 0.18 -1.69
C ALA A 327 15.23 1.54 -2.41
N ALA A 328 14.59 1.58 -3.59
CA ALA A 328 14.40 2.81 -4.36
C ALA A 328 13.59 3.85 -3.57
N HIS A 329 12.47 3.44 -2.96
CA HIS A 329 11.62 4.30 -2.14
C HIS A 329 12.41 4.92 -0.98
N LEU A 330 13.07 4.09 -0.16
CA LEU A 330 13.86 4.55 0.99
C LEU A 330 15.03 5.45 0.57
N ALA A 331 15.72 5.13 -0.52
CA ALA A 331 16.84 5.91 -1.03
C ALA A 331 16.40 7.31 -1.49
N VAL A 332 15.29 7.41 -2.22
CA VAL A 332 14.74 8.68 -2.69
C VAL A 332 14.26 9.52 -1.51
N MET A 333 13.52 8.92 -0.58
CA MET A 333 12.99 9.59 0.61
C MET A 333 14.12 10.05 1.54
N ALA A 334 15.18 9.27 1.70
CA ALA A 334 16.36 9.67 2.45
C ALA A 334 17.07 10.86 1.78
N SER A 335 17.23 10.86 0.45
CA SER A 335 17.86 11.95 -0.27
C SER A 335 17.05 13.26 -0.26
N SER A 336 15.71 13.19 -0.28
CA SER A 336 14.86 14.40 -0.27
C SER A 336 14.92 15.16 1.07
N THR A 337 15.24 14.48 2.17
CA THR A 337 15.41 15.15 3.48
C THR A 337 16.60 16.11 3.56
N GLN A 338 17.48 16.11 2.55
CA GLN A 338 18.62 17.03 2.50
C GLN A 338 18.29 18.40 1.91
N LEU A 339 17.08 18.59 1.35
CA LEU A 339 16.71 19.91 0.83
C LEU A 339 16.36 20.84 1.99
N PRO A 340 16.89 22.08 1.97
CA PRO A 340 16.49 23.11 2.90
C PRO A 340 15.07 23.58 2.55
N LEU A 341 14.07 22.87 3.07
CA LEU A 341 12.66 23.27 3.03
C LEU A 341 12.29 23.75 4.44
N PRO A 342 12.33 25.07 4.72
CA PRO A 342 12.25 25.60 6.09
C PRO A 342 11.01 25.17 6.89
N HIS A 343 9.94 24.77 6.22
CA HIS A 343 8.70 24.32 6.83
C HIS A 343 8.65 22.82 7.11
N LEU A 344 9.63 22.03 6.64
CA LEU A 344 9.69 20.57 6.78
C LEU A 344 10.98 20.07 7.46
N GLU A 345 11.89 20.96 7.88
CA GLU A 345 13.22 20.58 8.41
C GLU A 345 13.13 19.61 9.60
N ASP A 346 12.22 19.85 10.54
CA ASP A 346 12.02 19.01 11.71
C ASP A 346 11.51 17.61 11.32
N ALA A 347 10.51 17.56 10.44
CA ALA A 347 9.90 16.30 10.01
C ALA A 347 10.86 15.48 9.13
N ALA A 348 11.64 16.12 8.26
CA ALA A 348 12.71 15.49 7.48
C ALA A 348 13.80 14.92 8.40
N THR A 349 14.20 15.66 9.44
CA THR A 349 15.16 15.21 10.45
C THR A 349 14.62 14.02 11.24
N ASN A 350 13.33 14.04 11.59
CA ASN A 350 12.66 12.95 12.29
C ASN A 350 12.62 11.68 11.42
N TYR A 351 12.28 11.80 10.13
CA TYR A 351 12.29 10.67 9.21
C TYR A 351 13.67 10.02 9.11
N MET A 352 14.72 10.84 8.95
CA MET A 352 16.10 10.36 8.91
C MET A 352 16.52 9.69 10.23
N ARG A 353 16.06 10.20 11.38
CA ARG A 353 16.26 9.56 12.68
C ARG A 353 15.61 8.19 12.71
N HIS A 354 14.36 8.06 12.23
CA HIS A 354 13.65 6.78 12.18
C HIS A 354 14.36 5.78 11.27
N LEU A 355 14.83 6.19 10.10
CA LEU A 355 15.63 5.33 9.22
C LEU A 355 16.89 4.79 9.92
N LYS A 356 17.63 5.66 10.62
CA LYS A 356 18.84 5.25 11.36
C LYS A 356 18.50 4.28 12.50
N LEU A 357 17.43 4.54 13.25
CA LEU A 357 16.94 3.67 14.32
C LEU A 357 16.50 2.29 13.81
N ARG A 358 16.05 2.20 12.55
CA ARG A 358 15.60 0.94 11.93
C ARG A 358 16.60 0.36 10.93
N SER A 359 17.83 0.87 10.90
CA SER A 359 18.87 0.48 9.93
C SER A 359 19.07 -1.04 9.85
N LEU A 360 19.18 -1.74 10.98
CA LEU A 360 19.36 -3.20 11.00
C LEU A 360 18.21 -3.93 10.28
N ILE A 361 16.97 -3.57 10.59
CA ILE A 361 15.77 -4.19 10.00
C ILE A 361 15.70 -3.90 8.49
N ILE A 362 15.99 -2.65 8.10
CA ILE A 362 16.03 -2.25 6.69
C ILE A 362 17.02 -3.14 5.93
N TRP A 363 18.25 -3.25 6.43
CA TRP A 363 19.28 -4.04 5.76
C TRP A 363 18.99 -5.54 5.75
N ASP A 364 18.36 -6.08 6.80
CA ASP A 364 17.90 -7.48 6.82
C ASP A 364 16.83 -7.75 5.74
N ILE A 365 15.90 -6.81 5.52
CA ILE A 365 14.90 -6.92 4.44
C ILE A 365 15.58 -6.82 3.06
N LEU A 366 16.51 -5.89 2.88
CA LEU A 366 17.22 -5.73 1.60
C LEU A 366 18.07 -6.95 1.26
N LEU A 367 18.53 -7.70 2.27
CA LEU A 367 19.22 -8.98 2.11
C LEU A 367 18.32 -10.13 1.64
N LEU A 368 17.00 -9.93 1.50
CA LEU A 368 16.13 -10.91 0.84
C LEU A 368 16.32 -10.90 -0.69
N GLU A 369 16.90 -9.85 -1.26
CA GLU A 369 17.21 -9.80 -2.69
C GLU A 369 18.30 -10.82 -3.04
N THR A 370 17.95 -11.74 -3.94
CA THR A 370 18.83 -12.87 -4.30
C THR A 370 19.71 -12.57 -5.51
N LEU A 371 19.26 -11.69 -6.41
CA LEU A 371 19.94 -11.36 -7.65
C LEU A 371 20.00 -9.84 -7.83
N PRO A 372 20.85 -9.14 -7.06
CA PRO A 372 20.91 -7.69 -7.04
C PRO A 372 21.30 -7.14 -8.41
N GLY A 373 20.35 -6.49 -9.08
CA GLY A 373 20.57 -5.78 -10.33
C GLY A 373 21.28 -4.44 -10.14
N ARG A 374 21.72 -3.83 -11.23
CA ARG A 374 22.38 -2.50 -11.22
C ARG A 374 21.52 -1.42 -10.54
N GLY A 375 20.22 -1.36 -10.84
CA GLY A 375 19.31 -0.38 -10.26
C GLY A 375 19.22 -0.52 -8.75
N PHE A 376 18.99 -1.75 -8.29
CA PHE A 376 18.96 -2.07 -6.87
C PHE A 376 20.26 -1.68 -6.13
N LEU A 377 21.42 -2.04 -6.69
CA LEU A 377 22.72 -1.69 -6.07
C LEU A 377 22.94 -0.16 -6.02
N ARG A 378 22.52 0.59 -7.04
CA ARG A 378 22.54 2.05 -7.02
C ARG A 378 21.71 2.57 -5.85
N ASP A 379 20.49 2.09 -5.71
CA ASP A 379 19.55 2.56 -4.70
C ASP A 379 20.05 2.18 -3.29
N CYS A 380 20.60 0.97 -3.10
CA CYS A 380 21.29 0.59 -1.86
C CYS A 380 22.50 1.47 -1.56
N ALA A 381 23.36 1.78 -2.54
CA ALA A 381 24.52 2.64 -2.34
C ALA A 381 24.09 4.07 -1.94
N GLN A 382 23.04 4.58 -2.57
CA GLN A 382 22.44 5.88 -2.23
C GLN A 382 21.84 5.87 -0.82
N LEU A 383 21.09 4.83 -0.45
CA LEU A 383 20.55 4.68 0.91
C LEU A 383 21.68 4.56 1.95
N ALA A 384 22.73 3.79 1.66
CA ALA A 384 23.88 3.57 2.54
C ALA A 384 24.63 4.86 2.89
N PHE A 385 24.59 5.86 2.01
CA PHE A 385 25.16 7.17 2.30
C PHE A 385 24.49 7.85 3.51
N HIS A 386 23.19 7.61 3.69
CA HIS A 386 22.40 8.19 4.79
C HIS A 386 22.25 7.25 5.98
N VAL A 387 22.16 5.94 5.69
CA VAL A 387 21.87 4.86 6.64
C VAL A 387 22.88 3.73 6.41
N ALA A 388 24.06 3.84 7.03
CA ALA A 388 25.13 2.88 6.82
C ALA A 388 24.72 1.44 7.15
N PRO A 389 24.98 0.46 6.27
CA PRO A 389 24.82 -0.96 6.58
C PRO A 389 25.93 -1.45 7.52
N SER A 390 25.72 -2.62 8.14
CA SER A 390 26.84 -3.36 8.73
C SER A 390 27.80 -3.85 7.63
N PRO A 391 29.10 -4.01 7.95
CA PRO A 391 30.06 -4.60 7.01
C PRO A 391 29.64 -5.98 6.51
N GLU A 392 28.97 -6.78 7.34
CA GLU A 392 28.45 -8.11 6.96
C GLU A 392 27.33 -8.00 5.92
N ALA A 393 26.36 -7.10 6.14
CA ALA A 393 25.24 -6.91 5.23
C ALA A 393 25.72 -6.40 3.86
N ALA A 394 26.63 -5.42 3.86
CA ALA A 394 27.22 -4.89 2.63
C ALA A 394 27.96 -5.96 1.83
N ARG A 395 28.82 -6.76 2.49
CA ARG A 395 29.52 -7.90 1.84
C ARG A 395 28.54 -8.94 1.29
N SER A 396 27.52 -9.29 2.06
CA SER A 396 26.51 -10.27 1.66
C SER A 396 25.74 -9.82 0.41
N LEU A 397 25.35 -8.55 0.30
CA LEU A 397 24.73 -8.01 -0.92
C LEU A 397 25.68 -8.02 -2.11
N VAL A 398 26.92 -7.57 -1.91
CA VAL A 398 27.90 -7.44 -2.99
C VAL A 398 28.35 -8.79 -3.54
N SER A 399 28.53 -9.79 -2.69
CA SER A 399 28.93 -11.16 -3.09
C SER A 399 27.91 -11.84 -4.02
N ARG A 400 26.64 -11.39 -4.02
CA ARG A 400 25.56 -11.90 -4.89
C ARG A 400 25.50 -11.19 -6.24
N SER A 401 26.17 -10.05 -6.38
CA SER A 401 26.20 -9.31 -7.64
C SER A 401 27.09 -10.01 -8.66
N LYS A 402 26.65 -10.06 -9.93
CA LYS A 402 27.40 -10.77 -10.98
C LYS A 402 28.69 -10.07 -11.42
N GLY A 403 28.99 -8.86 -10.96
CA GLY A 403 30.28 -8.18 -11.17
C GLY A 403 30.68 -7.92 -12.64
N GLU A 404 29.82 -8.17 -13.62
CA GLU A 404 30.09 -8.00 -15.04
C GLU A 404 29.89 -6.55 -15.52
N ASP A 405 28.99 -5.81 -14.87
CA ASP A 405 28.67 -4.42 -15.21
C ASP A 405 29.52 -3.44 -14.40
N ALA A 406 30.24 -2.56 -15.10
CA ALA A 406 31.08 -1.52 -14.51
C ALA A 406 30.32 -0.62 -13.52
N LEU A 407 29.05 -0.32 -13.80
CA LEU A 407 28.24 0.53 -12.92
C LEU A 407 27.78 -0.23 -11.69
N ALA A 408 27.40 -1.50 -11.83
CA ALA A 408 27.13 -2.37 -10.69
C ALA A 408 28.37 -2.46 -9.77
N VAL A 409 29.57 -2.64 -10.33
CA VAL A 409 30.82 -2.64 -9.58
C VAL A 409 31.05 -1.30 -8.86
N ALA A 410 30.80 -0.17 -9.52
CA ALA A 410 30.93 1.16 -8.89
C ALA A 410 29.99 1.32 -7.70
N PHE A 411 28.72 0.90 -7.83
CA PHE A 411 27.75 0.95 -6.73
C PHE A 411 28.11 -0.02 -5.60
N SER A 412 28.62 -1.22 -5.92
CA SER A 412 29.15 -2.14 -4.90
C SER A 412 30.31 -1.54 -4.12
N CYS A 413 31.25 -0.86 -4.79
CA CYS A 413 32.35 -0.15 -4.12
C CYS A 413 31.83 0.96 -3.20
N ALA A 414 30.85 1.76 -3.67
CA ALA A 414 30.23 2.81 -2.86
C ALA A 414 29.50 2.24 -1.63
N LEU A 415 28.77 1.13 -1.80
CA LEU A 415 28.09 0.44 -0.70
C LEU A 415 29.07 -0.06 0.36
N LEU A 416 30.18 -0.70 -0.03
CA LEU A 416 31.21 -1.17 0.90
C LEU A 416 31.90 -0.01 1.62
N ALA A 417 32.23 1.07 0.89
CA ALA A 417 32.84 2.25 1.48
C ALA A 417 31.92 2.91 2.52
N ASN A 418 30.62 3.02 2.22
CA ASN A 418 29.62 3.55 3.16
C ASN A 418 29.39 2.62 4.37
N ALA A 419 29.72 1.33 4.25
CA ALA A 419 29.76 0.38 5.37
C ALA A 419 31.02 0.52 6.25
N GLY A 420 31.94 1.43 5.90
CA GLY A 420 33.20 1.64 6.62
C GLY A 420 34.33 0.69 6.22
N LEU A 421 34.19 -0.08 5.14
CA LEU A 421 35.23 -1.01 4.68
C LEU A 421 36.29 -0.29 3.84
N ALA A 422 37.55 -0.41 4.21
CA ALA A 422 38.66 0.17 3.47
C ALA A 422 38.95 -0.63 2.18
N PRO A 423 39.48 0.00 1.11
CA PRO A 423 39.65 -0.65 -0.19
C PRO A 423 40.52 -1.92 -0.17
N ASN A 424 41.48 -1.98 0.75
CA ASN A 424 42.43 -3.10 0.89
C ASN A 424 42.17 -3.95 2.14
N GLU A 425 41.05 -3.75 2.83
CA GLU A 425 40.75 -4.46 4.08
C GLU A 425 40.42 -5.93 3.83
N THR A 426 39.78 -6.24 2.70
CA THR A 426 39.39 -7.59 2.32
C THR A 426 39.82 -7.92 0.89
N ALA A 427 39.92 -9.21 0.57
CA ALA A 427 40.16 -9.65 -0.81
C ALA A 427 39.03 -9.21 -1.75
N GLU A 428 37.78 -9.22 -1.27
CA GLU A 428 36.59 -8.81 -2.02
C GLU A 428 36.64 -7.32 -2.41
N THR A 429 36.95 -6.43 -1.45
CA THR A 429 37.09 -4.99 -1.71
C THR A 429 38.23 -4.70 -2.69
N ALA A 430 39.35 -5.41 -2.57
CA ALA A 430 40.50 -5.25 -3.45
C ALA A 430 40.19 -5.72 -4.89
N GLU A 431 39.46 -6.84 -5.03
CA GLU A 431 39.03 -7.36 -6.33
C GLU A 431 38.08 -6.39 -7.04
N LEU A 432 37.08 -5.86 -6.33
CA LEU A 432 36.12 -4.91 -6.89
C LEU A 432 36.78 -3.60 -7.30
N LEU A 433 37.72 -3.09 -6.51
CA LEU A 433 38.48 -1.89 -6.86
C LEU A 433 39.33 -2.12 -8.12
N SER A 434 39.95 -3.30 -8.25
CA SER A 434 40.69 -3.69 -9.45
C SER A 434 39.78 -3.73 -10.68
N LYS A 435 38.59 -4.34 -10.55
CA LYS A 435 37.56 -4.38 -11.61
C LYS A 435 37.11 -2.97 -12.00
N LEU A 436 36.83 -2.10 -11.03
CA LEU A 436 36.44 -0.71 -11.28
C LEU A 436 37.54 0.06 -12.01
N SER A 437 38.79 -0.08 -11.57
CA SER A 437 39.95 0.54 -12.23
C SER A 437 40.14 0.05 -13.67
N ALA A 438 39.93 -1.25 -13.92
CA ALA A 438 39.95 -1.81 -15.26
C ALA A 438 38.81 -1.23 -16.14
N ALA A 439 37.60 -1.16 -15.61
CA ALA A 439 36.44 -0.60 -16.30
C ALA A 439 36.61 0.89 -16.64
N MET A 440 37.06 1.70 -15.69
CA MET A 440 37.33 3.13 -15.91
C MET A 440 38.40 3.36 -16.98
N ARG A 441 39.47 2.54 -16.99
CA ARG A 441 40.49 2.59 -18.05
C ARG A 441 39.93 2.23 -19.42
N GLY A 442 39.06 1.21 -19.47
CA GLY A 442 38.34 0.83 -20.69
C GLY A 442 37.46 1.97 -21.23
N GLN A 443 36.68 2.61 -20.37
CA GLN A 443 35.81 3.74 -20.73
C GLN A 443 36.62 4.96 -21.21
N ALA A 444 37.71 5.30 -20.51
CA ALA A 444 38.60 6.39 -20.92
C ALA A 444 39.20 6.13 -22.31
N LYS A 445 39.62 4.89 -22.59
CA LYS A 445 40.11 4.50 -23.92
C LYS A 445 39.03 4.64 -24.99
N ALA A 446 37.81 4.19 -24.74
CA ALA A 446 36.69 4.34 -25.67
C ALA A 446 36.34 5.81 -25.96
N GLN A 447 36.33 6.67 -24.94
CA GLN A 447 36.11 8.12 -25.12
C GLN A 447 37.23 8.77 -25.94
N LEU A 448 38.48 8.38 -25.73
CA LEU A 448 39.60 8.84 -26.56
C LEU A 448 39.45 8.40 -28.02
N GLU A 449 38.98 7.17 -28.28
CA GLU A 449 38.72 6.69 -29.64
C GLU A 449 37.59 7.47 -30.32
N VAL A 450 36.45 7.69 -29.64
CA VAL A 450 35.32 8.47 -30.15
C VAL A 450 35.72 9.92 -30.43
N THR A 451 36.42 10.56 -29.51
CA THR A 451 36.90 11.94 -29.73
C THR A 451 37.92 12.02 -30.87
N SER A 452 38.79 11.01 -31.01
CA SER A 452 39.71 10.92 -32.15
C SER A 452 38.96 10.74 -33.49
N PHE A 453 37.88 9.96 -33.50
CA PHE A 453 37.01 9.77 -34.67
C PHE A 453 36.38 11.09 -35.10
N TRP A 454 35.74 11.81 -34.18
CA TRP A 454 35.12 13.11 -34.47
C TRP A 454 36.14 14.16 -34.93
N ARG A 455 37.36 14.16 -34.37
CA ARG A 455 38.45 15.03 -34.86
C ARG A 455 38.83 14.71 -36.30
N LYS A 456 38.98 13.43 -36.66
CA LYS A 456 39.29 13.00 -38.03
C LYS A 456 38.16 13.34 -39.01
N GLU A 457 36.92 13.13 -38.59
CA GLU A 457 35.74 13.43 -39.41
C GLU A 457 35.58 14.94 -39.65
N LYS A 458 35.78 15.76 -38.61
CA LYS A 458 35.82 17.23 -38.74
C LYS A 458 36.93 17.69 -39.70
N ALA A 459 38.12 17.07 -39.62
CA ALA A 459 39.22 17.36 -40.54
C ALA A 459 38.91 16.96 -42.00
N ARG A 460 38.24 15.83 -42.22
CA ARG A 460 37.77 15.42 -43.56
C ARG A 460 36.74 16.39 -44.14
N ARG A 461 35.78 16.83 -43.34
CA ARG A 461 34.77 17.82 -43.77
C ARG A 461 35.38 19.17 -44.13
N ALA A 462 36.46 19.58 -43.45
CA ALA A 462 37.18 20.81 -43.78
C ALA A 462 37.98 20.71 -45.10
N LEU A 463 38.30 19.51 -45.57
CA LEU A 463 39.07 19.27 -46.81
C LEU A 463 38.17 19.04 -48.04
N LEU A 464 36.86 18.86 -47.86
CA LEU A 464 35.93 18.77 -48.97
C LEU A 464 35.70 20.18 -49.53
N PRO A 465 35.94 20.43 -50.83
CA PRO A 465 35.69 21.73 -51.43
C PRO A 465 34.21 22.08 -51.29
N SER A 466 33.92 23.30 -50.83
CA SER A 466 32.56 23.83 -50.78
C SER A 466 32.05 23.99 -52.22
N THR A 467 31.43 22.94 -52.76
CA THR A 467 30.62 23.06 -53.97
C THR A 467 29.36 23.84 -53.60
N ILE A 468 29.43 25.15 -53.82
CA ILE A 468 28.29 26.05 -53.99
C ILE A 468 27.86 25.98 -55.44
#